data_AF-A0A2A5XXM7-F1
#
_entry.id   AF-A0A2A5XXM7-F1
#
_cell.length_a   1.000
_cell.length_b   1.000
_cell.length_c   1.000
_cell.angle_alpha   90.00
_cell.angle_beta   90.00
_cell.angle_gamma   90.00
#
_symmetry.space_group_name_H-M   'P 1'
#
loop_
_entity.id
_entity.type
_entity.pdbx_description
1 polymer ?
#
loop_
_entity_poly.entity_id
_entity_poly.type
_entity_poly.pdbx_seq_one_letter_code
_entity_poly.pdbx_strand_id
1 'polypeptide(L)'
;MIAEFGIFFLILTLLFSSLGFLSPLLSWANKKFVYISQEQISVLNFFFTLLSFLCLTYSFISSDFSLLVVSSNSNTELPFIYKITGVWGNHEGSILLWLLVMTFFGFLFSLQRTKEKNIKKNSLCIQNTLIFLICLFVIFTSNPFDRIFPPEIEGSDLNPLLQDPGLIIHPPLLYLGYVGFSIVYSISLAVLIFNFKSETFVKVLKPWVFASWTFLTLGIGLGSWWAYYELGWGGFWFWDPVENASLLPWLTASALLHTIIISGKKKLLLKWTLLLSVITFTLSLLGTFLVRSGVLISVHAFANDPSRGVFILLLLLAVCSVGLFFYVKRGTYFKQRKSINVISKEGAISLNNVFMLTLSFTILLGTIYPLISSVFFNT
;
A
#
# COMPACT_ATOMS: atom_id res chain seq x y z
N MET A 1 -12.74 -27.74 -1.45
CA MET A 1 -13.91 -26.95 -0.98
C MET A 1 -13.50 -25.62 -0.34
N ILE A 2 -12.46 -25.56 0.50
CA ILE A 2 -12.10 -24.33 1.22
C ILE A 2 -11.49 -23.27 0.30
N ALA A 3 -10.65 -23.67 -0.67
CA ALA A 3 -10.13 -22.76 -1.68
C ALA A 3 -11.25 -22.13 -2.53
N GLU A 4 -12.30 -22.90 -2.85
CA GLU A 4 -13.46 -22.44 -3.60
C GLU A 4 -14.25 -21.37 -2.83
N PHE A 5 -14.35 -21.50 -1.50
CA PHE A 5 -14.87 -20.43 -0.65
C PHE A 5 -13.93 -19.21 -0.64
N GLY A 6 -12.62 -19.45 -0.57
CA GLY A 6 -11.59 -18.40 -0.59
C GLY A 6 -11.69 -17.50 -1.83
N ILE A 7 -11.78 -18.11 -3.02
CA ILE A 7 -11.95 -17.37 -4.28
C ILE A 7 -13.34 -16.74 -4.39
N PHE A 8 -14.39 -17.41 -3.91
CA PHE A 8 -15.74 -16.85 -3.88
C PHE A 8 -15.78 -15.54 -3.07
N PHE A 9 -15.16 -15.51 -1.89
CA PHE A 9 -15.07 -14.28 -1.10
C PHE A 9 -14.23 -13.19 -1.79
N LEU A 10 -13.16 -13.54 -2.53
CA LEU A 10 -12.45 -12.54 -3.35
C LEU A 10 -13.33 -11.96 -4.46
N ILE A 11 -14.10 -12.79 -5.14
CA ILE A 11 -15.03 -12.34 -6.16
C ILE A 11 -16.08 -11.42 -5.53
N LEU A 12 -16.58 -11.71 -4.33
CA LEU A 12 -17.46 -10.78 -3.61
C LEU A 12 -16.76 -9.45 -3.31
N THR A 13 -15.51 -9.44 -2.83
CA THR A 13 -14.73 -8.20 -2.67
C THR A 13 -14.63 -7.43 -3.98
N LEU A 14 -14.37 -8.11 -5.10
CA LEU A 14 -14.31 -7.48 -6.41
C LEU A 14 -15.65 -6.84 -6.80
N LEU A 15 -16.75 -7.57 -6.64
CA LEU A 15 -18.10 -7.09 -6.96
C LEU A 15 -18.46 -5.85 -6.14
N PHE A 16 -18.28 -5.89 -4.81
CA PHE A 16 -18.63 -4.75 -3.95
C PHE A 16 -17.70 -3.55 -4.15
N SER A 17 -16.39 -3.76 -4.32
CA SER A 17 -15.47 -2.67 -4.65
C SER A 17 -15.76 -2.05 -6.03
N SER A 18 -16.21 -2.85 -7.02
CA SER A 18 -16.64 -2.35 -8.33
C SER A 18 -17.88 -1.45 -8.23
N LEU A 19 -18.84 -1.78 -7.36
CA LEU A 19 -19.98 -0.90 -7.06
C LEU A 19 -19.51 0.42 -6.44
N GLY A 20 -18.49 0.36 -5.57
CA GLY A 20 -17.86 1.54 -4.98
C GLY A 20 -17.25 2.46 -6.05
N PHE A 21 -16.50 1.87 -6.97
CA PHE A 21 -15.86 2.53 -8.12
C PHE A 21 -16.86 3.14 -9.11
N LEU A 22 -17.89 2.38 -9.52
CA LEU A 22 -18.88 2.82 -10.51
C LEU A 22 -19.86 3.85 -9.95
N SER A 23 -19.93 3.98 -8.63
CA SER A 23 -20.92 4.81 -7.97
C SER A 23 -20.96 6.26 -8.52
N PRO A 24 -19.86 7.01 -8.69
CA PRO A 24 -19.93 8.41 -9.14
C PRO A 24 -20.52 8.52 -10.56
N LEU A 25 -20.19 7.57 -11.44
CA LEU A 25 -20.72 7.50 -12.80
C LEU A 25 -22.23 7.25 -12.79
N LEU A 26 -22.69 6.31 -11.96
CA LEU A 26 -24.11 5.99 -11.81
C LEU A 26 -24.91 7.17 -11.23
N SER A 27 -24.33 7.92 -10.29
CA SER A 27 -24.99 9.12 -9.74
C SER A 27 -25.14 10.26 -10.74
N TRP A 28 -24.21 10.35 -11.69
CA TRP A 28 -24.29 11.33 -12.77
C TRP A 28 -25.39 10.95 -13.76
N ALA A 29 -25.53 9.66 -14.07
CA ALA A 29 -26.52 9.16 -15.02
C ALA A 29 -27.97 9.14 -14.47
N ASN A 30 -28.18 8.80 -13.19
CA ASN A 30 -29.54 8.73 -12.63
C ASN A 30 -29.59 9.11 -11.14
N LYS A 31 -30.24 10.25 -10.83
CA LYS A 31 -30.41 10.76 -9.45
C LYS A 31 -31.29 9.89 -8.55
N LYS A 32 -32.09 8.96 -9.10
CA LYS A 32 -32.99 8.06 -8.32
C LYS A 32 -32.36 6.72 -7.95
N PHE A 33 -31.11 6.45 -8.35
CA PHE A 33 -30.48 5.16 -8.10
C PHE A 33 -30.26 4.93 -6.59
N VAL A 34 -30.76 3.80 -6.06
CA VAL A 34 -30.58 3.43 -4.65
C VAL A 34 -29.11 3.10 -4.44
N TYR A 35 -28.45 3.95 -3.66
CA TYR A 35 -27.02 3.86 -3.41
C TYR A 35 -26.75 2.94 -2.22
N ILE A 36 -25.93 1.91 -2.40
CA ILE A 36 -25.24 1.29 -1.26
C ILE A 36 -24.24 2.33 -0.74
N SER A 37 -24.22 2.56 0.57
CA SER A 37 -23.30 3.52 1.16
C SER A 37 -21.84 3.07 0.98
N GLN A 38 -20.94 4.02 0.75
CA GLN A 38 -19.50 3.72 0.60
C GLN A 38 -18.94 3.12 1.90
N GLU A 39 -19.50 3.50 3.05
CA GLU A 39 -19.22 2.91 4.35
C GLU A 39 -19.56 1.42 4.38
N GLN A 40 -20.78 1.03 3.99
CA GLN A 40 -21.20 -0.38 3.96
C GLN A 40 -20.35 -1.21 3.00
N ILE A 41 -20.04 -0.66 1.80
CA ILE A 41 -19.15 -1.33 0.84
C ILE A 41 -17.79 -1.61 1.48
N SER A 42 -17.23 -0.64 2.21
CA SER A 42 -15.92 -0.79 2.86
C SER A 42 -15.94 -1.84 3.97
N VAL A 43 -17.04 -1.92 4.73
CA VAL A 43 -17.26 -2.96 5.75
C VAL A 43 -17.31 -4.34 5.09
N LEU A 44 -18.11 -4.50 4.04
CA LEU A 44 -18.25 -5.77 3.32
C LEU A 44 -16.93 -6.22 2.67
N ASN A 45 -16.23 -5.30 1.99
CA ASN A 45 -14.92 -5.59 1.38
C ASN A 45 -13.91 -6.12 2.39
N PHE A 46 -13.87 -5.55 3.60
CA PHE A 46 -12.97 -6.03 4.65
C PHE A 46 -13.33 -7.45 5.11
N PHE A 47 -14.60 -7.71 5.44
CA PHE A 47 -14.99 -9.03 5.93
C PHE A 47 -14.85 -10.13 4.86
N PHE A 48 -15.18 -9.85 3.60
CA PHE A 48 -14.97 -10.82 2.52
C PHE A 48 -13.48 -11.08 2.27
N THR A 49 -12.64 -10.03 2.25
CA THR A 49 -11.18 -10.22 2.10
C THR A 49 -10.58 -10.97 3.30
N LEU A 50 -11.05 -10.68 4.52
CA LEU A 50 -10.64 -11.39 5.73
C LEU A 50 -11.01 -12.87 5.66
N LEU A 51 -12.24 -13.20 5.28
CA LEU A 51 -12.68 -14.58 5.11
C LEU A 51 -11.86 -15.31 4.04
N SER A 52 -11.57 -14.65 2.92
CA SER A 52 -10.69 -15.20 1.89
C SER A 52 -9.29 -15.48 2.43
N PHE A 53 -8.69 -14.52 3.14
CA PHE A 53 -7.38 -14.69 3.75
C PHE A 53 -7.36 -15.85 4.76
N LEU A 54 -8.40 -15.99 5.58
CA LEU A 54 -8.53 -17.12 6.51
C LEU A 54 -8.68 -18.47 5.79
N CYS A 55 -9.38 -18.52 4.65
CA CYS A 55 -9.43 -19.73 3.81
C CYS A 55 -8.03 -20.11 3.30
N LEU A 56 -7.25 -19.14 2.82
CA LEU A 56 -5.88 -19.39 2.38
C LEU A 56 -4.99 -19.88 3.53
N THR A 57 -5.07 -19.22 4.69
CA THR A 57 -4.34 -19.65 5.90
C THR A 57 -4.70 -21.07 6.31
N TYR A 58 -5.98 -21.43 6.26
CA TYR A 58 -6.39 -22.80 6.53
C TYR A 58 -5.80 -23.79 5.52
N SER A 59 -5.76 -23.45 4.23
CA SER A 59 -5.15 -24.31 3.20
C SER A 59 -3.66 -24.54 3.44
N PHE A 60 -2.90 -23.54 3.91
CA PHE A 60 -1.52 -23.73 4.33
C PHE A 60 -1.40 -24.65 5.56
N ILE A 61 -2.18 -24.39 6.62
CA ILE A 61 -2.17 -25.19 7.85
C ILE A 61 -2.49 -26.66 7.57
N SER A 62 -3.51 -26.91 6.73
CA SER A 62 -3.95 -28.24 6.34
C SER A 62 -3.11 -28.88 5.24
N SER A 63 -2.11 -28.16 4.72
CA SER A 63 -1.21 -28.64 3.66
C SER A 63 -1.99 -29.10 2.41
N ASP A 64 -2.95 -28.28 1.97
CA ASP A 64 -3.72 -28.51 0.73
C ASP A 64 -2.86 -28.27 -0.52
N PHE A 65 -2.04 -29.27 -0.88
CA PHE A 65 -1.13 -29.25 -2.04
C PHE A 65 -1.82 -29.27 -3.40
N SER A 66 -3.15 -29.25 -3.44
CA SER A 66 -3.85 -28.99 -4.70
C SER A 66 -3.84 -27.50 -5.08
N LEU A 67 -3.41 -26.61 -4.19
CA LEU A 67 -3.12 -25.21 -4.50
C LEU A 67 -1.65 -25.01 -4.85
N LEU A 68 -1.39 -24.33 -5.98
CA LEU A 68 -0.03 -24.05 -6.45
C LEU A 68 0.80 -23.32 -5.38
N VAL A 69 0.21 -22.31 -4.73
CA VAL A 69 0.91 -21.49 -3.74
C VAL A 69 1.27 -22.28 -2.47
N VAL A 70 0.44 -23.25 -2.08
CA VAL A 70 0.69 -24.09 -0.90
C VAL A 70 1.76 -25.12 -1.23
N SER A 71 1.64 -25.81 -2.37
CA SER A 71 2.63 -26.81 -2.78
C SER A 71 4.00 -26.18 -3.06
N SER A 72 4.07 -24.93 -3.54
CA SER A 72 5.35 -24.26 -3.79
C SER A 72 6.00 -23.60 -2.57
N ASN A 73 5.34 -23.51 -1.41
CA ASN A 73 5.85 -22.74 -0.26
C ASN A 73 5.60 -23.39 1.11
N SER A 74 5.20 -24.66 1.16
CA SER A 74 4.94 -25.37 2.41
C SER A 74 5.01 -26.88 2.19
N ASN A 75 5.41 -27.62 3.23
CA ASN A 75 5.37 -29.08 3.29
C ASN A 75 4.68 -29.56 4.59
N THR A 76 4.48 -30.87 4.73
CA THR A 76 3.80 -31.45 5.90
C THR A 76 4.60 -31.31 7.20
N GLU A 77 5.93 -31.34 7.12
CA GLU A 77 6.86 -31.26 8.27
C GLU A 77 7.17 -29.83 8.74
N LEU A 78 6.81 -28.82 7.94
CA LEU A 78 7.08 -27.42 8.23
C LEU A 78 6.48 -27.02 9.60
N PRO A 79 7.24 -26.36 10.49
CA PRO A 79 6.72 -25.95 11.79
C PRO A 79 5.43 -25.14 11.65
N PHE A 80 4.47 -25.40 12.54
CA PHE A 80 3.11 -24.85 12.43
C PHE A 80 3.06 -23.33 12.22
N ILE A 81 3.93 -22.58 12.91
CA ILE A 81 4.00 -21.12 12.76
C ILE A 81 4.40 -20.71 11.34
N TYR A 82 5.32 -21.44 10.71
CA TYR A 82 5.77 -21.16 9.34
C TYR A 82 4.78 -21.63 8.28
N LYS A 83 3.87 -22.57 8.60
CA LYS A 83 2.68 -22.80 7.76
C LYS A 83 1.77 -21.56 7.75
N ILE A 84 1.55 -20.92 8.91
CA ILE A 84 0.74 -19.69 8.97
C ILE A 84 1.44 -18.55 8.23
N THR A 85 2.73 -18.32 8.48
CA THR A 85 3.44 -17.18 7.90
C THR A 85 3.84 -17.40 6.45
N GLY A 86 3.89 -18.66 6.01
CA GLY A 86 4.01 -19.06 4.60
C GLY A 86 2.95 -18.41 3.72
N VAL A 87 1.78 -18.07 4.27
CA VAL A 87 0.73 -17.30 3.58
C VAL A 87 1.26 -15.99 3.01
N TRP A 88 2.11 -15.26 3.73
CA TRP A 88 2.67 -13.98 3.24
C TRP A 88 4.18 -14.05 2.91
N GLY A 89 4.80 -15.23 3.01
CA GLY A 89 6.17 -15.49 2.59
C GLY A 89 6.35 -15.59 1.07
N ASN A 90 5.25 -15.69 0.31
CA ASN A 90 5.24 -15.81 -1.15
C ASN A 90 4.66 -14.56 -1.84
N HIS A 91 4.57 -14.55 -3.17
CA HIS A 91 4.02 -13.42 -3.90
C HIS A 91 2.51 -13.25 -3.67
N GLU A 92 1.71 -14.24 -4.06
CA GLU A 92 0.24 -14.21 -4.16
C GLU A 92 -0.41 -13.89 -2.82
N GLY A 93 -0.03 -14.62 -1.77
CA GLY A 93 -0.60 -14.41 -0.46
C GLY A 93 -0.08 -13.14 0.23
N SER A 94 1.12 -12.64 -0.12
CA SER A 94 1.56 -11.31 0.35
C SER A 94 0.78 -10.16 -0.32
N ILE A 95 0.38 -10.28 -1.58
CA ILE A 95 -0.53 -9.31 -2.23
C ILE A 95 -1.95 -9.44 -1.67
N LEU A 96 -2.39 -10.66 -1.30
CA LEU A 96 -3.65 -10.82 -0.58
C LEU A 96 -3.60 -10.15 0.80
N LEU A 97 -2.49 -10.28 1.55
CA LEU A 97 -2.27 -9.55 2.80
C LEU A 97 -2.29 -8.03 2.57
N TRP A 98 -1.67 -7.57 1.49
CA TRP A 98 -1.70 -6.16 1.09
C TRP A 98 -3.14 -5.68 0.86
N LEU A 99 -3.98 -6.45 0.13
CA LEU A 99 -5.40 -6.16 -0.07
C LEU A 99 -6.19 -6.19 1.25
N LEU A 100 -5.88 -7.13 2.14
CA LEU A 100 -6.48 -7.22 3.47
C LEU A 100 -6.19 -5.97 4.30
N VAL A 101 -4.94 -5.48 4.30
CA VAL A 101 -4.58 -4.25 4.97
C VAL A 101 -5.30 -3.05 4.34
N MET A 102 -5.37 -2.97 3.01
CA MET A 102 -6.06 -1.87 2.32
C MET A 102 -7.55 -1.80 2.67
N THR A 103 -8.22 -2.94 2.69
CA THR A 103 -9.64 -3.05 3.08
C THR A 103 -9.83 -2.80 4.57
N PHE A 104 -8.88 -3.21 5.42
CA PHE A 104 -8.88 -2.91 6.86
C PHE A 104 -8.83 -1.41 7.14
N PHE A 105 -7.93 -0.66 6.48
CA PHE A 105 -7.89 0.81 6.61
C PHE A 105 -9.18 1.47 6.10
N GLY A 106 -9.75 0.97 4.99
CA GLY A 106 -11.07 1.41 4.50
C GLY A 106 -12.19 1.16 5.51
N PHE A 107 -12.21 -0.02 6.13
CA PHE A 107 -13.15 -0.39 7.19
C PHE A 107 -13.01 0.51 8.42
N LEU A 108 -11.80 0.70 8.95
CA LEU A 108 -11.58 1.57 10.10
C LEU A 108 -11.98 3.02 9.79
N PHE A 109 -11.70 3.52 8.58
CA PHE A 109 -12.12 4.85 8.16
C PHE A 109 -13.64 4.96 8.02
N SER A 110 -14.31 3.88 7.61
CA SER A 110 -15.78 3.77 7.58
C SER A 110 -16.40 3.88 8.97
N LEU A 111 -15.68 3.50 10.03
CA LEU A 111 -16.10 3.64 11.41
C LEU A 111 -15.76 5.01 12.02
N GLN A 112 -14.82 5.75 11.42
CA GLN A 112 -14.39 7.05 11.93
C GLN A 112 -15.58 8.02 12.04
N ARG A 113 -15.83 8.51 13.26
CA ARG A 113 -16.82 9.56 13.51
C ARG A 113 -16.24 10.90 13.09
N THR A 114 -16.85 11.53 12.10
CA THR A 114 -16.46 12.86 11.61
C THR A 114 -17.68 13.70 11.29
N LYS A 115 -17.59 15.02 11.55
CA LYS A 115 -18.59 15.99 11.11
C LYS A 115 -18.56 16.20 9.58
N GLU A 116 -17.43 15.88 8.95
CA GLU A 116 -17.18 16.04 7.52
C GLU A 116 -17.65 14.85 6.69
N LYS A 117 -18.97 14.59 6.69
CA LYS A 117 -19.57 13.42 6.00
C LYS A 117 -19.22 13.36 4.51
N ASN A 118 -19.19 14.50 3.83
CA ASN A 118 -18.87 14.56 2.40
C ASN A 118 -17.41 14.21 2.10
N ILE A 119 -16.47 14.62 2.96
CA ILE A 119 -15.07 14.22 2.81
C ILE A 119 -14.99 12.70 2.99
N LYS A 120 -15.56 12.17 4.07
CA LYS A 120 -15.54 10.73 4.36
C LYS A 120 -16.09 9.89 3.20
N LYS A 121 -17.31 10.20 2.72
CA LYS A 121 -17.96 9.48 1.63
C LYS A 121 -17.08 9.45 0.36
N ASN A 122 -16.53 10.60 -0.03
CA ASN A 122 -15.73 10.70 -1.25
C ASN A 122 -14.35 10.05 -1.10
N SER A 123 -13.72 10.14 0.07
CA SER A 123 -12.48 9.41 0.36
C SER A 123 -12.69 7.91 0.30
N LEU A 124 -13.80 7.39 0.83
CA LEU A 124 -14.13 5.96 0.74
C LEU A 124 -14.41 5.51 -0.69
N CYS A 125 -15.02 6.36 -1.52
CA CYS A 125 -15.19 6.06 -2.94
C CYS A 125 -13.83 5.87 -3.64
N ILE A 126 -12.85 6.73 -3.35
CA ILE A 126 -11.49 6.61 -3.88
C ILE A 126 -10.79 5.38 -3.29
N GLN A 127 -10.94 5.11 -2.00
CA GLN A 127 -10.39 3.92 -1.36
C GLN A 127 -10.95 2.63 -1.97
N ASN A 128 -12.26 2.55 -2.20
CA ASN A 128 -12.92 1.41 -2.84
C ASN A 128 -12.50 1.25 -4.30
N THR A 129 -12.16 2.36 -4.98
CA THR A 129 -11.56 2.31 -6.32
C THR A 129 -10.17 1.67 -6.28
N LEU A 130 -9.32 2.05 -5.33
CA LEU A 130 -8.00 1.42 -5.16
C LEU A 130 -8.12 -0.07 -4.80
N ILE A 131 -9.05 -0.42 -3.92
CA ILE A 131 -9.38 -1.81 -3.55
C ILE A 131 -9.82 -2.59 -4.79
N PHE A 132 -10.69 -2.02 -5.62
CA PHE A 132 -11.13 -2.64 -6.87
C PHE A 132 -9.96 -2.94 -7.81
N LEU A 133 -9.09 -1.96 -8.05
CA LEU A 133 -7.93 -2.13 -8.95
C LEU A 133 -6.94 -3.18 -8.45
N ILE A 134 -6.70 -3.26 -7.14
CA ILE A 134 -5.81 -4.28 -6.56
C ILE A 134 -6.52 -5.64 -6.48
N CYS A 135 -7.82 -5.69 -6.26
CA CYS A 135 -8.56 -6.95 -6.29
C CYS A 135 -8.56 -7.55 -7.71
N LEU A 136 -8.63 -6.72 -8.76
CA LEU A 136 -8.38 -7.16 -10.14
C LEU A 136 -6.99 -7.79 -10.29
N PHE A 137 -5.95 -7.15 -9.75
CA PHE A 137 -4.59 -7.69 -9.78
C PHE A 137 -4.51 -9.07 -9.12
N VAL A 138 -5.08 -9.19 -7.92
CA VAL A 138 -5.11 -10.46 -7.17
C VAL A 138 -5.80 -11.55 -7.98
N ILE A 139 -6.99 -11.29 -8.53
CA ILE A 139 -7.77 -12.32 -9.21
C ILE A 139 -7.16 -12.72 -10.55
N PHE A 140 -6.66 -11.76 -11.33
CA PHE A 140 -6.25 -12.03 -12.72
C PHE A 140 -4.75 -12.32 -12.89
N THR A 141 -3.90 -11.91 -11.94
CA THR A 141 -2.44 -11.99 -12.13
C THR A 141 -1.72 -12.59 -10.92
N SER A 142 -2.36 -12.71 -9.76
CA SER A 142 -1.71 -13.20 -8.53
C SER A 142 -2.68 -13.99 -7.66
N ASN A 143 -3.43 -14.91 -8.28
CA ASN A 143 -4.51 -15.62 -7.61
C ASN A 143 -3.94 -16.70 -6.67
N PRO A 144 -4.09 -16.56 -5.34
CA PRO A 144 -3.55 -17.55 -4.41
C PRO A 144 -4.36 -18.86 -4.39
N PHE A 145 -5.48 -18.93 -5.10
CA PHE A 145 -6.35 -20.11 -5.16
C PHE A 145 -6.21 -20.89 -6.48
N ASP A 146 -5.17 -20.61 -7.27
CA ASP A 146 -4.88 -21.38 -8.47
C ASP A 146 -4.58 -22.84 -8.13
N ARG A 147 -5.27 -23.75 -8.83
CA ARG A 147 -5.20 -25.19 -8.63
C ARG A 147 -4.15 -25.82 -9.53
N ILE A 148 -3.52 -26.88 -9.03
CA ILE A 148 -2.71 -27.79 -9.83
C ILE A 148 -3.37 -29.17 -9.91
N PHE A 149 -3.23 -29.83 -11.06
CA PHE A 149 -3.71 -31.19 -11.27
C PHE A 149 -2.69 -32.02 -12.07
N PRO A 150 -2.29 -33.21 -11.58
CA PRO A 150 -2.65 -33.78 -10.29
C PRO A 150 -2.06 -32.97 -9.12
N PRO A 151 -2.73 -32.94 -7.93
CA PRO A 151 -2.14 -32.37 -6.73
C PRO A 151 -0.81 -33.05 -6.40
N GLU A 152 0.16 -32.28 -5.91
CA GLU A 152 1.42 -32.84 -5.42
C GLU A 152 1.17 -33.67 -4.16
N ILE A 153 1.95 -34.74 -3.99
CA ILE A 153 1.86 -35.62 -2.81
C ILE A 153 2.44 -34.91 -1.58
N GLU A 154 3.51 -34.13 -1.80
CA GLU A 154 4.21 -33.35 -0.80
C GLU A 154 4.65 -32.04 -1.45
N GLY A 155 4.54 -30.93 -0.72
CA GLY A 155 4.95 -29.62 -1.22
C GLY A 155 6.45 -29.35 -1.02
N SER A 156 6.97 -28.34 -1.70
CA SER A 156 8.30 -27.80 -1.46
C SER A 156 8.37 -27.01 -0.16
N ASP A 157 9.58 -26.79 0.32
CA ASP A 157 9.80 -26.04 1.56
C ASP A 157 9.58 -24.52 1.39
N LEU A 158 9.29 -23.84 2.50
CA LEU A 158 9.42 -22.40 2.56
C LEU A 158 10.91 -22.04 2.42
N ASN A 159 11.22 -20.95 1.72
CA ASN A 159 12.60 -20.48 1.61
C ASN A 159 13.28 -20.47 3.01
N PRO A 160 14.43 -21.14 3.19
CA PRO A 160 15.06 -21.28 4.51
C PRO A 160 15.32 -19.94 5.21
N LEU A 161 15.65 -18.87 4.47
CA LEU A 161 15.87 -17.53 5.02
C LEU A 161 14.59 -16.90 5.59
N LEU A 162 13.41 -17.40 5.18
CA LEU A 162 12.12 -16.94 5.65
C LEU A 162 11.60 -17.74 6.85
N GLN A 163 12.24 -18.86 7.21
CA GLN A 163 11.90 -19.65 8.40
C GLN A 163 12.46 -19.01 9.68
N ASP A 164 12.12 -17.75 9.90
CA ASP A 164 12.67 -16.90 10.93
C ASP A 164 11.57 -16.04 11.62
N PRO A 165 11.69 -15.70 12.92
CA PRO A 165 10.72 -14.85 13.62
C PRO A 165 10.47 -13.48 12.98
N GLY A 166 11.44 -12.93 12.26
CA GLY A 166 11.35 -11.73 11.45
C GLY A 166 10.23 -11.79 10.42
N LEU A 167 10.08 -12.92 9.71
CA LEU A 167 8.98 -13.13 8.74
C LEU A 167 7.60 -12.98 9.42
N ILE A 168 7.49 -13.36 10.69
CA ILE A 168 6.20 -13.34 11.41
C ILE A 168 5.72 -11.91 11.62
N ILE A 169 6.64 -10.99 11.95
CA ILE A 169 6.30 -9.67 12.48
C ILE A 169 6.56 -8.56 11.45
N HIS A 170 7.66 -8.63 10.70
CA HIS A 170 8.11 -7.56 9.84
C HIS A 170 7.13 -7.27 8.67
N PRO A 171 6.74 -8.23 7.81
CA PRO A 171 5.86 -7.97 6.66
C PRO A 171 4.49 -7.39 7.04
N PRO A 172 3.77 -7.91 8.07
CA PRO A 172 2.51 -7.31 8.51
C PRO A 172 2.65 -5.84 8.94
N LEU A 173 3.69 -5.49 9.71
CA LEU A 173 3.92 -4.09 10.13
C LEU A 173 4.32 -3.21 8.95
N LEU A 174 5.19 -3.70 8.06
CA LEU A 174 5.60 -2.99 6.86
C LEU A 174 4.38 -2.67 5.98
N TYR A 175 3.49 -3.65 5.74
CA TYR A 175 2.26 -3.44 4.96
C TYR A 175 1.26 -2.53 5.67
N LEU A 176 1.09 -2.61 6.99
CA LEU A 176 0.28 -1.63 7.75
C LEU A 176 0.78 -0.19 7.53
N GLY A 177 2.08 0.00 7.37
CA GLY A 177 2.68 1.28 7.00
C GLY A 177 2.47 1.66 5.53
N TYR A 178 3.01 0.85 4.62
CA TYR A 178 2.98 1.06 3.17
C TYR A 178 1.57 1.31 2.64
N VAL A 179 0.68 0.36 2.94
CA VAL A 179 -0.69 0.32 2.44
C VAL A 179 -1.56 1.29 3.22
N GLY A 180 -1.24 1.57 4.48
CA GLY A 180 -1.94 2.56 5.28
C GLY A 180 -1.95 3.95 4.63
N PHE A 181 -0.89 4.33 3.90
CA PHE A 181 -0.87 5.60 3.16
C PHE A 181 -1.91 5.66 2.01
N SER A 182 -2.54 4.55 1.62
CA SER A 182 -3.65 4.57 0.66
C SER A 182 -4.83 5.41 1.14
N ILE A 183 -5.19 5.36 2.43
CA ILE A 183 -6.30 6.17 2.94
C ILE A 183 -5.90 7.65 3.02
N VAL A 184 -4.63 7.94 3.31
CA VAL A 184 -4.05 9.30 3.29
C VAL A 184 -4.12 9.90 1.89
N TYR A 185 -3.77 9.10 0.87
CA TYR A 185 -3.94 9.43 -0.54
C TYR A 185 -5.42 9.66 -0.88
N SER A 186 -6.29 8.72 -0.52
CA SER A 186 -7.72 8.78 -0.82
C SER A 186 -8.40 10.03 -0.24
N ILE A 187 -8.07 10.40 0.99
CA ILE A 187 -8.57 11.64 1.61
C ILE A 187 -8.05 12.88 0.86
N SER A 188 -6.76 12.91 0.53
CA SER A 188 -6.15 14.05 -0.15
C SER A 188 -6.69 14.24 -1.57
N LEU A 189 -6.88 13.13 -2.29
CA LEU A 189 -7.44 13.15 -3.62
C LEU A 189 -8.92 13.56 -3.60
N ALA A 190 -9.72 13.10 -2.61
CA ALA A 190 -11.10 13.56 -2.44
C ALA A 190 -11.17 15.09 -2.22
N VAL A 191 -10.26 15.63 -1.39
CA VAL A 191 -10.14 17.07 -1.15
C VAL A 191 -9.82 17.84 -2.42
N LEU A 192 -8.92 17.32 -3.26
CA LEU A 192 -8.55 17.94 -4.54
C LEU A 192 -9.67 17.86 -5.58
N ILE A 193 -10.29 16.69 -5.77
CA ILE A 193 -11.34 16.47 -6.79
C ILE A 193 -12.57 17.32 -6.50
N PHE A 194 -13.07 17.27 -5.25
CA PHE A 194 -14.32 17.90 -4.85
C PHE A 194 -14.15 19.32 -4.30
N ASN A 195 -12.92 19.85 -4.33
CA ASN A 195 -12.58 21.20 -3.86
C ASN A 195 -13.09 21.50 -2.45
N PHE A 196 -12.86 20.59 -1.51
CA PHE A 196 -13.19 20.84 -0.10
C PHE A 196 -12.25 21.93 0.44
N LYS A 197 -12.70 23.19 0.40
CA LYS A 197 -11.92 24.38 0.79
C LYS A 197 -11.67 24.49 2.30
N SER A 198 -12.28 23.63 3.09
CA SER A 198 -12.17 23.68 4.54
C SER A 198 -10.92 22.97 5.02
N GLU A 199 -10.12 23.62 5.87
CA GLU A 199 -8.96 22.99 6.54
C GLU A 199 -9.36 21.84 7.48
N THR A 200 -10.65 21.60 7.67
CA THR A 200 -11.16 20.50 8.50
C THR A 200 -10.74 19.13 7.99
N PHE A 201 -10.40 19.00 6.69
CA PHE A 201 -9.84 17.75 6.16
C PHE A 201 -8.56 17.34 6.89
N VAL A 202 -7.76 18.29 7.39
CA VAL A 202 -6.52 18.01 8.10
C VAL A 202 -6.79 17.21 9.38
N LYS A 203 -7.91 17.49 10.07
CA LYS A 203 -8.32 16.74 11.26
C LYS A 203 -8.72 15.30 10.92
N VAL A 204 -9.33 15.10 9.74
CA VAL A 204 -9.71 13.77 9.24
C VAL A 204 -8.47 12.98 8.82
N LEU A 205 -7.52 13.63 8.14
CA LEU A 205 -6.30 13.05 7.59
C LEU A 205 -5.27 12.65 8.66
N LYS A 206 -5.12 13.47 9.70
CA LYS A 206 -4.02 13.38 10.67
C LYS A 206 -3.86 12.01 11.35
N PRO A 207 -4.91 11.38 11.91
CA PRO A 207 -4.75 10.08 12.59
C PRO A 207 -4.14 9.01 11.68
N TRP A 208 -4.50 9.03 10.39
CA TRP A 208 -4.02 8.06 9.40
C TRP A 208 -2.55 8.27 9.05
N VAL A 209 -2.12 9.53 8.88
CA VAL A 209 -0.69 9.84 8.68
C VAL A 209 0.15 9.31 9.84
N PHE A 210 -0.29 9.54 11.08
CA PHE A 210 0.44 9.08 12.26
C PHE A 210 0.45 7.55 12.35
N ALA A 211 -0.69 6.89 12.17
CA ALA A 211 -0.77 5.44 12.22
C ALA A 211 0.14 4.79 11.16
N SER A 212 0.03 5.20 9.90
CA SER A 212 0.82 4.64 8.80
C SER A 212 2.31 4.91 8.96
N TRP A 213 2.70 6.11 9.39
CA TRP A 213 4.11 6.42 9.64
C TRP A 213 4.70 5.59 10.79
N THR A 214 3.94 5.39 11.89
CA THR A 214 4.39 4.56 13.01
C THR A 214 4.61 3.11 12.57
N PHE A 215 3.65 2.51 11.88
CA PHE A 215 3.79 1.14 11.38
C PHE A 215 4.92 1.01 10.36
N LEU A 216 5.09 1.99 9.46
CA LEU A 216 6.20 2.01 8.51
C LEU A 216 7.55 2.07 9.23
N THR A 217 7.66 2.90 10.28
CA THR A 217 8.89 3.04 11.07
C THR A 217 9.22 1.73 11.81
N LEU A 218 8.22 1.09 12.42
CA LEU A 218 8.40 -0.21 13.09
C LEU A 218 8.75 -1.32 12.08
N GLY A 219 8.07 -1.34 10.93
CA GLY A 219 8.35 -2.28 9.84
C GLY A 219 9.79 -2.16 9.37
N ILE A 220 10.23 -0.95 9.00
CA ILE A 220 11.61 -0.71 8.55
C ILE A 220 12.61 -1.06 9.67
N GLY A 221 12.38 -0.62 10.90
CA GLY A 221 13.29 -0.91 12.01
C GLY A 221 13.47 -2.40 12.31
N LEU A 222 12.38 -3.18 12.27
CA LEU A 222 12.46 -4.64 12.41
C LEU A 222 13.11 -5.29 11.18
N GLY A 223 12.85 -4.78 9.98
CA GLY A 223 13.47 -5.28 8.75
C GLY A 223 14.99 -5.08 8.76
N SER A 224 15.43 -3.89 9.15
CA SER A 224 16.85 -3.56 9.34
C SER A 224 17.53 -4.45 10.39
N TRP A 225 16.85 -4.73 11.51
CA TRP A 225 17.36 -5.65 12.52
C TRP A 225 17.48 -7.08 11.96
N TRP A 226 16.45 -7.57 11.29
CA TRP A 226 16.41 -8.90 10.69
C TRP A 226 17.50 -9.09 9.63
N ALA A 227 17.58 -8.17 8.66
CA ALA A 227 18.60 -8.17 7.62
C ALA A 227 20.01 -8.14 8.20
N TYR A 228 20.24 -7.34 9.26
CA TYR A 228 21.56 -7.24 9.88
C TYR A 228 22.07 -8.59 10.43
N TYR A 229 21.24 -9.35 11.15
CA TYR A 229 21.71 -10.60 11.72
C TYR A 229 21.65 -11.77 10.74
N GLU A 230 20.67 -11.80 9.83
CA GLU A 230 20.49 -12.92 8.90
C GLU A 230 21.48 -12.84 7.74
N LEU A 231 21.69 -11.62 7.22
CA LEU A 231 22.55 -11.41 6.06
C LEU A 231 23.94 -10.91 6.43
N GLY A 232 24.18 -10.33 7.61
CA GLY A 232 25.54 -10.12 8.16
C GLY A 232 26.49 -9.16 7.43
N TRP A 233 26.18 -8.71 6.21
CA TRP A 233 27.06 -7.88 5.38
C TRP A 233 26.46 -6.47 5.19
N GLY A 234 27.13 -5.43 5.71
CA GLY A 234 26.79 -4.02 5.42
C GLY A 234 26.25 -3.18 6.58
N GLY A 235 25.93 -3.78 7.73
CA GLY A 235 25.37 -3.07 8.90
C GLY A 235 23.84 -3.05 8.89
N PHE A 236 23.24 -2.16 9.68
CA PHE A 236 21.76 -2.03 9.78
C PHE A 236 21.10 -1.45 8.51
N TRP A 237 21.90 -1.00 7.55
CA TRP A 237 21.42 -0.51 6.26
C TRP A 237 22.48 -0.72 5.19
N PHE A 238 22.10 -1.31 4.05
CA PHE A 238 22.94 -1.42 2.87
C PHE A 238 22.36 -0.62 1.70
N TRP A 239 23.17 -0.35 0.68
CA TRP A 239 22.65 0.20 -0.58
C TRP A 239 21.98 -0.90 -1.41
N ASP A 240 20.87 -1.41 -0.90
CA ASP A 240 20.03 -2.44 -1.52
C ASP A 240 18.72 -1.84 -2.04
N PRO A 241 18.23 -2.24 -3.23
CA PRO A 241 16.99 -1.71 -3.79
C PRO A 241 15.74 -1.88 -2.92
N VAL A 242 15.62 -2.99 -2.18
CA VAL A 242 14.44 -3.26 -1.34
C VAL A 242 14.48 -2.39 -0.09
N GLU A 243 15.65 -2.26 0.53
CA GLU A 243 15.85 -1.33 1.65
C GLU A 243 15.56 0.11 1.21
N ASN A 244 16.25 0.58 0.15
CA ASN A 244 16.07 1.94 -0.38
C ASN A 244 14.60 2.23 -0.76
N ALA A 245 13.92 1.27 -1.39
CA ALA A 245 12.51 1.40 -1.74
C ALA A 245 11.61 1.68 -0.53
N SER A 246 11.94 1.14 0.64
CA SER A 246 11.21 1.39 1.90
C SER A 246 11.50 2.74 2.54
N LEU A 247 12.71 3.25 2.35
CA LEU A 247 13.11 4.55 2.87
C LEU A 247 12.43 5.71 2.13
N LEU A 248 12.16 5.56 0.83
CA LEU A 248 11.53 6.59 0.00
C LEU A 248 10.20 7.11 0.57
N PRO A 249 9.16 6.27 0.78
CA PRO A 249 7.91 6.72 1.38
C PRO A 249 8.09 7.17 2.84
N TRP A 250 9.06 6.62 3.58
CA TRP A 250 9.32 7.03 4.96
C TRP A 250 9.82 8.48 5.05
N LEU A 251 10.71 8.91 4.15
CA LEU A 251 11.21 10.29 4.10
C LEU A 251 10.09 11.28 3.78
N THR A 252 9.27 10.98 2.77
CA THR A 252 8.15 11.87 2.39
C THR A 252 7.03 11.85 3.43
N ALA A 253 6.79 10.71 4.08
CA ALA A 253 5.87 10.59 5.21
C ALA A 253 6.36 11.38 6.44
N SER A 254 7.67 11.39 6.70
CA SER A 254 8.26 12.17 7.78
C SER A 254 8.11 13.68 7.53
N ALA A 255 8.31 14.13 6.28
CA ALA A 255 7.98 15.50 5.88
C ALA A 255 6.48 15.80 6.05
N LEU A 256 5.60 14.86 5.68
CA LEU A 256 4.15 14.98 5.85
C LEU A 256 3.74 15.10 7.32
N LEU A 257 4.35 14.32 8.20
CA LEU A 257 4.07 14.31 9.65
C LEU A 257 4.37 15.68 10.27
N HIS A 258 5.49 16.30 9.94
CA HIS A 258 5.81 17.66 10.42
C HIS A 258 4.85 18.70 9.81
N THR A 259 4.57 18.57 8.52
CA THR A 259 3.70 19.50 7.77
C THR A 259 2.27 19.50 8.28
N ILE A 260 1.72 18.32 8.61
CA ILE A 260 0.32 18.18 9.02
C ILE A 260 0.06 18.78 10.41
N ILE A 261 1.08 18.83 11.28
CA ILE A 261 1.00 19.50 12.59
C ILE A 261 0.81 21.01 12.43
N ILE A 262 1.61 21.65 11.56
CA ILE A 262 1.45 23.08 11.25
C ILE A 262 0.13 23.32 10.53
N SER A 263 -0.21 22.48 9.56
CA SER A 263 -1.44 22.60 8.78
C SER A 263 -2.68 22.59 9.66
N GLY A 264 -2.70 21.72 10.67
CA GLY A 264 -3.82 21.64 11.61
C GLY A 264 -3.92 22.81 12.59
N LYS A 265 -2.77 23.34 13.06
CA LYS A 265 -2.73 24.41 14.08
C LYS A 265 -2.85 25.82 13.48
N LYS A 266 -2.15 26.07 12.37
CA LYS A 266 -1.96 27.41 11.80
C LYS A 266 -2.61 27.59 10.43
N LYS A 267 -3.15 26.52 9.83
CA LYS A 267 -3.83 26.57 8.53
C LYS A 267 -2.90 27.03 7.39
N LEU A 268 -1.61 26.72 7.52
CA LEU A 268 -0.55 26.99 6.55
C LEU A 268 -0.09 25.66 5.94
N LEU A 269 0.65 25.68 4.81
CA LEU A 269 1.25 24.48 4.20
C LEU A 269 0.24 23.39 3.75
N LEU A 270 -1.02 23.76 3.48
CA LEU A 270 -2.03 22.81 2.99
C LEU A 270 -1.63 22.17 1.65
N LYS A 271 -1.03 22.97 0.74
CA LYS A 271 -0.52 22.45 -0.54
C LYS A 271 0.58 21.40 -0.33
N TRP A 272 1.49 21.65 0.61
CA TRP A 272 2.53 20.67 0.97
C TRP A 272 1.91 19.39 1.53
N THR A 273 0.91 19.51 2.42
CA THR A 273 0.21 18.35 2.98
C THR A 273 -0.43 17.50 1.88
N LEU A 274 -1.12 18.11 0.92
CA LEU A 274 -1.75 17.40 -0.18
C LEU A 274 -0.72 16.77 -1.12
N LEU A 275 0.34 17.50 -1.49
CA LEU A 275 1.42 16.99 -2.33
C LEU A 275 2.12 15.79 -1.70
N LEU A 276 2.57 15.94 -0.45
CA LEU A 276 3.29 14.89 0.26
C LEU A 276 2.40 13.66 0.49
N SER A 277 1.10 13.82 0.69
CA SER A 277 0.15 12.71 0.76
C SER A 277 0.08 11.93 -0.56
N VAL A 278 0.06 12.63 -1.70
CA VAL A 278 0.06 12.01 -3.03
C VAL A 278 1.38 11.30 -3.30
N ILE A 279 2.51 11.98 -3.07
CA ILE A 279 3.85 11.44 -3.33
C ILE A 279 4.13 10.23 -2.44
N THR A 280 3.79 10.29 -1.15
CA THR A 280 4.10 9.21 -0.20
C THR A 280 3.47 7.88 -0.61
N PHE A 281 2.17 7.86 -0.93
CA PHE A 281 1.53 6.61 -1.38
C PHE A 281 2.04 6.16 -2.76
N THR A 282 2.35 7.11 -3.64
CA THR A 282 2.97 6.80 -4.94
C THR A 282 4.33 6.13 -4.76
N LEU A 283 5.15 6.60 -3.82
CA LEU A 283 6.43 5.98 -3.48
C LEU A 283 6.26 4.62 -2.81
N SER A 284 5.22 4.40 -2.01
CA SER A 284 4.88 3.06 -1.51
C SER A 284 4.58 2.08 -2.65
N LEU A 285 3.77 2.49 -3.64
CA LEU A 285 3.48 1.67 -4.83
C LEU A 285 4.73 1.44 -5.69
N LEU A 286 5.56 2.47 -5.85
CA LEU A 286 6.85 2.35 -6.53
C LEU A 286 7.74 1.32 -5.82
N GLY A 287 7.80 1.35 -4.49
CA GLY A 287 8.53 0.35 -3.73
C GLY A 287 8.00 -1.07 -3.98
N THR A 288 6.66 -1.26 -4.00
CA THR A 288 6.06 -2.55 -4.37
C THR A 288 6.47 -2.99 -5.78
N PHE A 289 6.47 -2.07 -6.75
CA PHE A 289 6.94 -2.35 -8.11
C PHE A 289 8.41 -2.77 -8.14
N LEU A 290 9.31 -2.01 -7.51
CA LEU A 290 10.75 -2.30 -7.51
C LEU A 290 11.05 -3.67 -6.88
N VAL A 291 10.37 -4.01 -5.79
CA VAL A 291 10.59 -5.25 -5.03
C VAL A 291 10.02 -6.48 -5.75
N ARG A 292 8.94 -6.34 -6.53
CA ARG A 292 8.17 -7.50 -7.08
C ARG A 292 8.31 -7.70 -8.59
N SER A 293 8.76 -6.69 -9.32
CA SER A 293 8.86 -6.75 -10.78
C SER A 293 10.06 -7.57 -11.29
N GLY A 294 11.05 -7.83 -10.43
CA GLY A 294 12.33 -8.44 -10.83
C GLY A 294 13.20 -7.53 -11.71
N VAL A 295 12.85 -6.25 -11.82
CA VAL A 295 13.57 -5.28 -12.66
C VAL A 295 14.93 -4.93 -12.04
N LEU A 296 15.03 -4.94 -10.70
CA LEU A 296 16.28 -4.77 -9.96
C LEU A 296 16.69 -6.07 -9.27
N ILE A 297 18.01 -6.31 -9.22
CA ILE A 297 18.59 -7.42 -8.44
C ILE A 297 18.70 -6.96 -6.98
N SER A 298 18.19 -7.77 -6.05
CA SER A 298 18.29 -7.53 -4.62
C SER A 298 18.39 -8.86 -3.87
N VAL A 299 19.13 -8.86 -2.76
CA VAL A 299 19.24 -10.00 -1.86
C VAL A 299 17.97 -10.24 -1.03
N HIS A 300 17.09 -9.23 -0.95
CA HIS A 300 15.82 -9.29 -0.20
C HIS A 300 14.61 -9.60 -1.10
N ALA A 301 14.82 -9.85 -2.39
CA ALA A 301 13.74 -10.09 -3.34
C ALA A 301 13.51 -11.59 -3.54
N PHE A 302 12.52 -12.14 -2.84
CA PHE A 302 12.22 -13.59 -2.82
C PHE A 302 11.11 -14.03 -3.79
N ALA A 303 10.39 -13.08 -4.40
CA ALA A 303 9.16 -13.36 -5.14
C ALA A 303 8.95 -12.32 -6.24
N ASN A 304 9.63 -12.54 -7.37
CA ASN A 304 9.69 -11.64 -8.52
C ASN A 304 9.05 -12.29 -9.75
N ASP A 305 8.18 -11.55 -10.44
CA ASP A 305 7.57 -11.97 -11.71
C ASP A 305 7.39 -10.75 -12.63
N PRO A 306 8.09 -10.71 -13.79
CA PRO A 306 7.99 -9.59 -14.74
C PRO A 306 6.56 -9.32 -15.22
N SER A 307 5.74 -10.36 -15.40
CA SER A 307 4.37 -10.22 -15.89
C SER A 307 3.49 -9.47 -14.88
N ARG A 308 3.68 -9.76 -13.58
CA ARG A 308 3.04 -9.08 -12.45
C ARG A 308 3.56 -7.65 -12.30
N GLY A 309 4.85 -7.46 -12.55
CA GLY A 309 5.51 -6.15 -12.56
C GLY A 309 4.84 -5.15 -13.50
N VAL A 310 4.39 -5.58 -14.68
CA VAL A 310 3.69 -4.70 -15.65
C VAL A 310 2.37 -4.19 -15.08
N PHE A 311 1.58 -5.05 -14.42
CA PHE A 311 0.33 -4.60 -13.80
C PHE A 311 0.59 -3.55 -12.72
N ILE A 312 1.55 -3.80 -11.83
CA ILE A 312 1.90 -2.87 -10.74
C ILE A 312 2.41 -1.54 -11.33
N LEU A 313 3.18 -1.58 -12.42
CA LEU A 313 3.63 -0.37 -13.12
C LEU A 313 2.46 0.43 -13.70
N LEU A 314 1.51 -0.23 -14.36
CA LEU A 314 0.31 0.44 -14.90
C LEU A 314 -0.52 1.07 -13.77
N LEU A 315 -0.69 0.36 -12.66
CA LEU A 315 -1.36 0.89 -11.47
C LEU A 315 -0.62 2.10 -10.89
N LEU A 316 0.71 2.01 -10.74
CA LEU A 316 1.56 3.09 -10.28
C LEU A 316 1.41 4.33 -11.17
N LEU A 317 1.51 4.17 -12.49
CA LEU A 317 1.36 5.26 -13.45
C LEU A 317 -0.04 5.87 -13.37
N ALA A 318 -1.09 5.06 -13.25
CA ALA A 318 -2.46 5.56 -13.10
C ALA A 318 -2.65 6.37 -11.80
N VAL A 319 -2.23 5.82 -10.66
CA VAL A 319 -2.35 6.48 -9.35
C VAL A 319 -1.52 7.77 -9.30
N CYS A 320 -0.27 7.71 -9.74
CA CYS A 320 0.64 8.86 -9.80
C CYS A 320 0.05 9.97 -10.69
N SER A 321 -0.37 9.61 -11.90
CA SER A 321 -0.89 10.56 -12.89
C SER A 321 -2.17 11.23 -12.40
N VAL A 322 -3.13 10.47 -11.86
CA VAL A 322 -4.38 11.02 -11.33
C VAL A 322 -4.10 11.94 -10.14
N GLY A 323 -3.27 11.50 -9.19
CA GLY A 323 -2.89 12.27 -8.01
C GLY A 323 -2.24 13.61 -8.37
N LEU A 324 -1.21 13.58 -9.21
CA LEU A 324 -0.48 14.77 -9.65
C LEU A 324 -1.32 15.68 -10.55
N PHE A 325 -2.14 15.11 -11.46
CA PHE A 325 -3.04 15.88 -12.30
C PHE A 325 -4.00 16.74 -11.47
N PHE A 326 -4.69 16.13 -10.50
CA PHE A 326 -5.60 16.87 -9.63
C PHE A 326 -4.86 17.83 -8.69
N TYR A 327 -3.65 17.48 -8.24
CA TYR A 327 -2.81 18.40 -7.49
C TYR A 327 -2.45 19.66 -8.30
N VAL A 328 -1.99 19.53 -9.54
CA VAL A 328 -1.64 20.67 -10.40
C VAL A 328 -2.90 21.49 -10.73
N LYS A 329 -3.98 20.83 -11.15
CA LYS A 329 -5.23 21.48 -11.57
C LYS A 329 -5.95 22.20 -10.43
N ARG A 330 -5.94 21.65 -9.21
CA ARG A 330 -6.75 22.12 -8.08
C ARG A 330 -5.94 22.65 -6.90
N GLY A 331 -4.64 22.41 -6.86
CA GLY A 331 -3.76 22.88 -5.79
C GLY A 331 -3.73 24.40 -5.65
N THR A 332 -3.98 25.14 -6.73
CA THR A 332 -4.06 26.62 -6.72
C THR A 332 -5.22 27.15 -5.88
N TYR A 333 -6.30 26.38 -5.67
CA TYR A 333 -7.42 26.79 -4.81
C TYR A 333 -7.05 26.87 -3.33
N PHE A 334 -6.00 26.17 -2.90
CA PHE A 334 -5.46 26.23 -1.55
C PHE A 334 -4.43 27.35 -1.42
N LYS A 335 -4.85 28.60 -1.71
CA LYS A 335 -3.96 29.77 -1.58
C LYS A 335 -3.55 29.97 -0.12
N GLN A 336 -2.25 30.12 0.08
CA GLN A 336 -1.66 30.48 1.36
C GLN A 336 -2.13 31.90 1.72
N ARG A 337 -2.91 32.05 2.79
CA ARG A 337 -3.49 33.35 3.20
C ARG A 337 -2.48 34.30 3.85
N LYS A 338 -1.35 33.77 4.36
CA LYS A 338 -0.29 34.52 5.03
C LYS A 338 1.07 34.10 4.47
N SER A 339 1.95 35.07 4.24
CA SER A 339 3.35 34.81 3.88
C SER A 339 4.05 34.04 5.01
N ILE A 340 4.90 33.09 4.63
CA ILE A 340 5.77 32.39 5.58
C ILE A 340 7.04 33.20 5.72
N ASN A 341 7.39 33.61 6.94
CA ASN A 341 8.71 34.17 7.20
C ASN A 341 9.75 33.05 7.10
N VAL A 342 10.85 33.27 6.37
CA VAL A 342 11.90 32.27 6.16
C VAL A 342 12.56 31.89 7.49
N ILE A 343 12.81 32.86 8.37
CA ILE A 343 13.37 32.63 9.71
C ILE A 343 12.21 32.43 10.70
N SER A 344 11.54 31.27 10.60
CA SER A 344 10.46 30.89 11.50
C SER A 344 10.33 29.37 11.61
N LYS A 345 9.50 28.89 12.55
CA LYS A 345 9.17 27.45 12.66
C LYS A 345 8.52 26.93 11.38
N GLU A 346 7.69 27.75 10.74
CA GLU A 346 7.02 27.43 9.47
C GLU A 346 8.01 27.39 8.31
N GLY A 347 8.95 28.34 8.27
CA GLY A 347 10.04 28.38 7.29
C GLY A 347 10.94 27.15 7.41
N ALA A 348 11.34 26.80 8.63
CA ALA A 348 12.14 25.61 8.91
C ALA A 348 11.43 24.31 8.47
N ILE A 349 10.12 24.17 8.73
CA ILE A 349 9.36 22.99 8.26
C ILE A 349 9.22 22.97 6.74
N SER A 350 9.03 24.13 6.09
CA SER A 350 9.03 24.19 4.63
C SER A 350 10.39 23.81 4.05
N LEU A 351 11.50 24.24 4.67
CA LEU A 351 12.85 23.86 4.26
C LEU A 351 13.10 22.36 4.46
N ASN A 352 12.66 21.80 5.59
CA ASN A 352 12.72 20.38 5.87
C ASN A 352 11.98 19.56 4.79
N ASN A 353 10.83 20.02 4.30
CA ASN A 353 10.12 19.34 3.22
C ASN A 353 10.93 19.28 1.94
N VAL A 354 11.59 20.39 1.56
CA VAL A 354 12.47 20.43 0.39
C VAL A 354 13.66 19.50 0.59
N PHE A 355 14.27 19.52 1.77
CA PHE A 355 15.39 18.66 2.11
C PHE A 355 15.03 17.17 2.02
N MET A 356 13.93 16.75 2.66
CA MET A 356 13.46 15.36 2.65
C MET A 356 13.08 14.88 1.24
N LEU A 357 12.45 15.74 0.43
CA LEU A 357 12.15 15.40 -0.97
C LEU A 357 13.41 15.31 -1.83
N THR A 358 14.39 16.17 -1.59
CA THR A 358 15.67 16.12 -2.31
C THR A 358 16.43 14.84 -1.96
N LEU A 359 16.49 14.48 -0.67
CA LEU A 359 17.06 13.20 -0.24
C LEU A 359 16.34 12.00 -0.88
N SER A 360 15.00 11.98 -0.83
CA SER A 360 14.19 10.94 -1.46
C SER A 360 14.47 10.84 -2.96
N PHE A 361 14.56 11.97 -3.66
CA PHE A 361 14.90 12.01 -5.08
C PHE A 361 16.30 11.47 -5.37
N THR A 362 17.31 11.85 -4.58
CA THR A 362 18.69 11.34 -4.73
C THR A 362 18.75 9.83 -4.51
N ILE A 363 18.08 9.32 -3.47
CA ILE A 363 18.02 7.87 -3.20
C ILE A 363 17.31 7.16 -4.34
N LEU A 364 16.18 7.70 -4.82
CA LEU A 364 15.44 7.13 -5.93
C LEU A 364 16.31 7.06 -7.18
N LEU A 365 16.98 8.16 -7.55
CA LEU A 365 17.88 8.22 -8.69
C LEU A 365 18.98 7.16 -8.58
N GLY A 366 19.67 7.08 -7.44
CA GLY A 366 20.73 6.08 -7.26
C GLY A 366 20.20 4.64 -7.22
N THR A 367 18.96 4.43 -6.78
CA THR A 367 18.32 3.09 -6.78
C THR A 367 17.95 2.63 -8.19
N ILE A 368 17.43 3.52 -9.03
CA ILE A 368 17.03 3.19 -10.41
C ILE A 368 18.16 3.36 -11.43
N TYR A 369 19.29 3.97 -11.03
CA TYR A 369 20.42 4.23 -11.92
C TYR A 369 20.91 2.99 -12.68
N PRO A 370 21.03 1.79 -12.06
CA PRO A 370 21.41 0.57 -12.79
C PRO A 370 20.47 0.21 -13.96
N LEU A 371 19.19 0.56 -13.86
CA LEU A 371 18.21 0.34 -14.95
C LEU A 371 18.44 1.30 -16.11
N ILE A 372 18.76 2.55 -15.77
CA ILE A 372 19.06 3.57 -16.76
C ILE A 372 20.38 3.20 -17.45
N SER A 373 21.42 2.84 -16.67
CA SER A 373 22.72 2.51 -17.23
C SER A 373 22.68 1.28 -18.14
N SER A 374 21.92 0.25 -17.78
CA SER A 374 21.81 -0.95 -18.62
C SER A 374 21.16 -0.70 -19.98
N VAL A 375 20.16 0.18 -20.05
CA VAL A 375 19.51 0.57 -21.31
C VAL A 375 20.41 1.47 -22.17
N PHE A 376 21.14 2.41 -21.56
CA PHE A 376 21.93 3.40 -22.31
C PHE A 376 23.37 2.96 -22.63
N PHE A 377 23.98 2.14 -21.77
CA PHE A 377 25.39 1.77 -21.86
C PHE A 377 25.62 0.28 -22.15
N ASN A 378 24.57 -0.54 -22.27
CA ASN A 378 24.67 -2.00 -22.45
C ASN A 378 25.60 -2.68 -21.42
N THR A 379 25.67 -2.12 -20.21
CA THR A 379 26.36 -2.67 -19.02
C THR A 379 25.33 -2.97 -17.95
#